data_AF-A0A3D4A5F0-F1
#
_entry.id   AF-A0A3D4A5F0-F1
#
_cell.length_a   1.000
_cell.length_b   1.000
_cell.length_c   1.000
_cell.angle_alpha   90.00
_cell.angle_beta   90.00
_cell.angle_gamma   90.00
#
_symmetry.space_group_name_H-M   'P 1'
#
loop_
_entity.id
_entity.type
_entity.pdbx_description
1 polymer ?
#
loop_
_entity_poly.entity_id
_entity_poly.type
_entity_poly.pdbx_seq_one_letter_code
_entity_poly.pdbx_strand_id
1 'polypeptide(L)' 'MEIVGIDIGGANIKAASTCGFVHSEPFPMWSRYDNLSEALGDVLRQAPPTEYLAVT' A
#
# COMPACT_ATOMS: atom_id res chain seq x y z
N MET A 1 16.35 9.74 0.63
CA MET A 1 15.46 9.15 1.64
C MET A 1 14.24 8.70 0.89
N GLU A 2 13.95 7.40 0.90
CA GLU A 2 12.76 6.88 0.24
C GLU A 2 11.59 6.94 1.21
N ILE A 3 10.41 7.28 0.70
CA ILE A 3 9.16 7.29 1.46
C ILE A 3 8.10 6.64 0.60
N VAL A 4 7.37 5.68 1.16
CA VAL A 4 6.21 5.07 0.48
C VAL A 4 4.94 5.60 1.13
N GLY A 5 4.11 6.25 0.33
CA GLY A 5 2.73 6.59 0.68
C GLY A 5 1.81 5.42 0.39
N ILE A 6 0.93 5.07 1.33
CA ILE A 6 -0.13 4.08 1.18
C ILE A 6 -1.48 4.75 1.43
N ASP A 7 -2.40 4.59 0.48
CA ASP A 7 -3.79 5.03 0.57
C ASP A 7 -4.70 3.80 0.63
N ILE A 8 -5.36 3.60 1.77
CA ILE A 8 -6.24 2.45 2.03
C ILE A 8 -7.69 2.90 1.80
N GLY A 9 -8.10 2.84 0.54
CA GLY A 9 -9.47 3.12 0.15
C GLY A 9 -10.43 1.97 0.45
N GLY A 10 -11.73 2.24 0.36
CA GLY A 10 -12.76 1.21 0.56
C GLY A 10 -12.71 0.08 -0.46
N ALA A 11 -12.24 0.35 -1.69
CA ALA A 11 -12.27 -0.61 -2.80
C ALA A 11 -10.87 -0.99 -3.33
N ASN A 12 -9.84 -0.24 -2.99
CA ASN A 12 -8.49 -0.43 -3.50
C ASN A 12 -7.46 -0.04 -2.45
N ILE A 13 -6.31 -0.69 -2.48
CA ILE A 13 -5.08 -0.19 -1.85
C ILE A 13 -4.22 0.43 -2.95
N LYS A 14 -3.66 1.60 -2.67
CA LYS A 14 -2.74 2.31 -3.57
C LYS A 14 -1.44 2.58 -2.85
N ALA A 15 -0.33 2.49 -3.58
CA ALA A 15 0.98 2.86 -3.07
C ALA A 15 1.73 3.74 -4.08
N ALA A 16 2.50 4.69 -3.58
CA ALA A 16 3.39 5.51 -4.38
C ALA A 16 4.67 5.80 -3.59
N SER A 17 5.79 5.91 -4.29
CA SER A 17 7.09 6.24 -3.70
C SER A 17 7.61 7.58 -4.22
N THR A 18 8.56 8.18 -3.53
CA THR A 18 9.23 9.41 -3.97
C THR A 18 10.15 9.23 -5.18
N CYS A 19 10.53 7.99 -5.50
CA CYS A 19 11.38 7.67 -6.65
C CYS A 19 10.62 7.10 -7.88
N GLY A 20 9.29 7.15 -7.88
CA GLY A 20 8.47 6.86 -9.07
C GLY A 20 7.85 5.47 -9.14
N PHE A 21 8.00 4.61 -8.12
CA PHE A 21 7.13 3.44 -7.96
C PHE A 21 5.69 3.88 -7.68
N VAL A 22 4.73 3.25 -8.37
CA VAL A 22 3.29 3.41 -8.17
C VAL A 22 2.61 2.05 -8.35
N HIS A 23 1.66 1.74 -7.48
CA HIS A 23 0.89 0.50 -7.47
C HIS A 23 -0.57 0.77 -7.10
N SER A 24 -1.47 -0.03 -7.65
CA SER A 24 -2.89 0.00 -7.29
C SER A 24 -3.47 -1.39 -7.46
N GLU A 25 -4.12 -1.91 -6.42
CA GLU A 25 -4.78 -3.20 -6.47
C GLU A 25 -6.19 -3.16 -5.87
N PRO A 26 -7.14 -3.92 -6.42
CA PRO A 26 -8.46 -4.07 -5.82
C PRO A 26 -8.38 -4.73 -4.45
N PHE A 27 -8.99 -4.08 -3.46
CA PHE A 27 -9.12 -4.59 -2.11
C PHE A 27 -10.46 -4.11 -1.51
N PRO A 28 -11.52 -4.93 -1.58
CA PRO A 28 -12.82 -4.58 -1.02
C PRO A 28 -12.78 -4.64 0.52
N MET A 29 -12.45 -3.50 1.15
CA MET A 29 -12.25 -3.39 2.60
C MET A 29 -13.49 -3.81 3.40
N TRP A 30 -14.68 -3.58 2.86
CA TRP A 30 -15.95 -3.93 3.52
C TRP A 30 -16.15 -5.44 3.76
N SER A 31 -15.47 -6.30 3.01
CA SER A 31 -15.59 -7.75 3.15
C SER A 31 -14.28 -8.47 3.45
N ARG A 32 -13.13 -7.82 3.24
CA ARG A 32 -11.80 -8.42 3.39
C ARG A 32 -10.92 -7.74 4.45
N TYR A 33 -11.49 -6.93 5.35
CA TYR A 33 -10.72 -6.19 6.36
C TYR A 33 -9.76 -7.06 7.18
N ASP A 34 -10.13 -8.31 7.47
CA ASP A 34 -9.29 -9.28 8.20
C ASP A 34 -8.00 -9.65 7.44
N ASN A 35 -7.98 -9.53 6.10
CA ASN A 35 -6.80 -9.78 5.27
C ASN A 35 -5.94 -8.53 5.02
N LEU A 36 -6.28 -7.37 5.60
CA LEU A 36 -5.59 -6.11 5.29
C LEU A 36 -4.08 -6.18 5.56
N SER A 37 -3.67 -6.81 6.67
CA SER A 37 -2.25 -6.93 7.02
C SER A 37 -1.45 -7.73 5.98
N GLU A 38 -2.06 -8.78 5.43
CA GLU A 38 -1.45 -9.60 4.38
C GLU A 38 -1.32 -8.82 3.07
N ALA A 39 -2.40 -8.15 2.66
CA ALA A 39 -2.42 -7.32 1.45
C ALA A 39 -1.40 -6.17 1.51
N LEU A 40 -1.30 -5.47 2.65
CA LEU A 40 -0.28 -4.44 2.85
C LEU A 40 1.14 -5.01 2.76
N GLY A 41 1.36 -6.23 3.27
CA GLY A 41 2.64 -6.93 3.11
C GLY A 41 2.97 -7.24 1.65
N ASP A 42 1.98 -7.64 0.84
CA ASP A 42 2.15 -7.87 -0.60
C ASP A 42 2.46 -6.57 -1.37
N VAL A 43 1.80 -5.48 -1.03
CA VAL A 43 2.07 -4.16 -1.63
C VAL A 43 3.46 -3.67 -1.25
N LEU A 44 3.85 -3.75 0.02
CA LEU A 44 5.17 -3.31 0.50
C LEU A 44 6.31 -4.14 -0.09
N ARG A 45 6.10 -5.44 -0.38
CA ARG A 45 7.09 -6.28 -1.06
C ARG A 45 7.35 -5.87 -2.51
N GLN A 46 6.42 -5.17 -3.14
CA GLN A 46 6.57 -4.65 -4.51
C GLN A 46 7.23 -3.27 -4.53
N ALA A 47 7.14 -2.53 -3.43
CA ALA A 47 7.72 -1.21 -3.31
C ALA A 47 9.25 -1.27 -3.12
N PRO A 48 9.99 -0.20 -3.50
CA PRO A 48 11.39 -0.05 -3.13
C PRO A 48 11.58 -0.11 -1.60
N PRO A 49 12.74 -0.61 -1.12
CA PRO A 49 13.04 -0.62 0.31
C PRO A 49 12.94 0.78 0.93
N THR A 50 12.20 0.88 2.02
CA THR A 50 11.99 2.13 2.76
C THR A 50 11.94 1.85 4.26
N GLU A 51 12.35 2.83 5.06
CA GLU A 51 12.16 2.85 6.52
C GLU A 51 11.02 3.78 6.93
N TYR A 52 10.41 4.49 5.96
CA TYR A 52 9.41 5.53 6.19
C TYR A 52 8.16 5.27 5.38
N LEU A 53 7.02 5.29 6.08
CA LEU A 53 5.69 5.15 5.52
C LEU A 53 4.82 6.35 5.89
N ALA A 54 4.02 6.81 4.94
CA ALA A 54 2.88 7.68 5.18
C ALA A 54 1.60 6.90 4.84
N VAL A 55 0.63 6.86 5.74
CA VAL A 55 -0.58 6.03 5.57
C VAL A 55 -1.83 6.89 5.78
N THR A 56 -2.81 6.76 4.89
CA THR A 56 -4.13 7.41 4.97
C THR A 56 -5.27 6.43 4.81
#